data_AF-A0A0L0C5F7-F1
#
_entry.id   AF-A0A0L0C5F7-F1
#
_cell.length_a   1.000
_cell.length_b   1.000
_cell.length_c   1.000
_cell.angle_alpha   90.00
_cell.angle_beta   90.00
_cell.angle_gamma   90.00
#
_symmetry.space_group_name_H-M   'P 1'
#
loop_
_entity.id
_entity.type
_entity.pdbx_description
1 polymer ?
#
loop_
_entity_poly.entity_id
_entity_poly.type
_entity_poly.pdbx_seq_one_letter_code
_entity_poly.pdbx_strand_id
1 'polypeptide(L)'
;MIVLMNKMEYATEILKCLLLRLVDKSVCSKHPQLMLRRTESVVEKMLTNYMAICMYDYLKEYAGSSLFLLFKAIKHQIEKGLVDAITHDARYSLSEERLLHEQIPHSVVMLHIVQDDLDEKVQCKVLDWDTISQVKCKILDALFKNTPFSMRPSVHEVDLEWRHGRGGHLILQDEDLTTKTINCWKRLNTLAHYGVKESAVMSLVARQNDSFNIPYTKQQPHPYNNFYYINNSQSHIIMNNDIESGLQQPRVYHLIKPLLPDHYMNMKNSAISSGGNNTNNSGSVCATTGERTHKTIPEVYLTRLLAAKGTIQKFVDDFFATILTVNEELPPAVKWLFDLLDEAARRHDIYDTDIVHAWKSNSLPLRFWVNFIKNPDFIFDVNKTVTVDASLSGIAQAFMDACSVTEHRLGKDSPSNKLLFAKDIPQYRKMVKQFYRDVARLPQISDQEMSTAMQQLSIQQNDEFDTVAALKELYIYVTKYNDQIINALENDINCKKMHLGYKLENVAFTLEGEETSAC
;
A
#
# COMPACT_ATOMS: atom_id res chain seq x y z
N MET A 1 12.34 0.07 18.79
CA MET A 1 13.19 -0.55 17.75
C MET A 1 14.28 0.39 17.29
N ILE A 2 13.99 1.57 16.73
CA ILE A 2 15.04 2.52 16.26
C ILE A 2 16.12 2.80 17.33
N VAL A 3 15.72 3.14 18.56
CA VAL A 3 16.66 3.37 19.69
C VAL A 3 17.55 2.15 19.98
N LEU A 4 17.08 0.93 19.69
CA LEU A 4 17.78 -0.32 19.96
C LEU A 4 18.45 -0.90 18.71
N MET A 5 18.44 -0.20 17.57
CA MET A 5 18.93 -0.73 16.29
C MET A 5 20.42 -1.10 16.34
N ASN A 6 21.22 -0.34 17.09
CA ASN A 6 22.66 -0.60 17.25
C ASN A 6 22.94 -1.68 18.32
N LYS A 7 21.89 -2.27 18.93
CA LYS A 7 21.96 -3.29 19.98
C LYS A 7 20.87 -4.36 19.76
N MET A 8 20.81 -4.95 18.58
CA MET A 8 19.77 -5.91 18.18
C MET A 8 19.79 -7.18 19.03
N GLU A 9 20.94 -7.57 19.59
CA GLU A 9 21.03 -8.68 20.55
C GLU A 9 20.17 -8.40 21.79
N TYR A 10 20.35 -7.21 22.38
CA TYR A 10 19.56 -6.77 23.52
C TYR A 10 18.08 -6.59 23.16
N ALA A 11 17.79 -6.08 21.96
CA ALA A 11 16.43 -5.98 21.45
C ALA A 11 15.76 -7.37 21.32
N THR A 12 16.52 -8.38 20.89
CA THR A 12 16.06 -9.77 20.76
C THR A 12 15.71 -10.36 22.12
N GLU A 13 16.54 -10.14 23.14
CA GLU A 13 16.26 -10.62 24.50
C GLU A 13 15.02 -9.94 25.12
N ILE A 14 14.88 -8.61 24.93
CA ILE A 14 13.65 -7.91 25.34
C ILE A 14 12.43 -8.50 24.62
N LEU A 15 12.53 -8.69 23.30
CA LEU A 15 11.45 -9.23 22.50
C LEU A 15 11.04 -10.63 22.97
N LYS A 16 12.01 -11.51 23.20
CA LYS A 16 11.81 -12.87 23.74
C LYS A 16 11.03 -12.84 25.05
N CYS A 17 11.47 -12.02 26.01
CA CYS A 17 10.84 -11.89 27.32
C CYS A 17 9.40 -11.38 27.22
N LEU A 18 9.17 -10.33 26.41
CA LEU A 18 7.84 -9.76 26.22
C LEU A 18 6.91 -10.70 25.45
N LEU A 19 7.42 -11.47 24.49
CA LEU A 19 6.63 -12.45 23.74
C LEU A 19 6.21 -13.61 24.63
N LEU A 20 7.10 -14.15 25.46
CA LEU A 20 6.74 -15.20 26.41
C LEU A 20 5.66 -14.73 27.38
N ARG A 21 5.76 -13.49 27.90
CA ARG A 21 4.70 -12.90 28.73
C ARG A 21 3.38 -12.73 27.98
N LEU A 22 3.42 -12.42 26.68
CA LEU A 22 2.22 -12.37 25.85
C LEU A 22 1.62 -13.77 25.67
N VAL A 23 2.45 -14.81 25.51
CA VAL A 23 2.00 -16.21 25.47
C VAL A 23 1.31 -16.56 26.78
N ASP A 24 1.94 -16.34 27.94
CA ASP A 24 1.36 -16.61 29.27
C ASP A 24 -0.04 -16.00 29.43
N LYS A 25 -0.20 -14.75 28.98
CA LYS A 25 -1.50 -14.07 28.99
C LYS A 25 -2.49 -14.70 28.01
N SER A 26 -2.02 -15.06 26.81
CA SER A 26 -2.87 -15.59 25.74
C SER A 26 -3.40 -16.98 26.04
N VAL A 27 -2.58 -17.85 26.62
CA VAL A 27 -2.98 -19.23 26.98
C VAL A 27 -4.04 -19.27 28.07
N CYS A 28 -4.08 -18.25 28.93
CA CYS A 28 -5.14 -18.07 29.93
C CYS A 28 -6.46 -17.57 29.33
N SER A 29 -6.48 -17.17 28.06
CA SER A 29 -7.67 -16.68 27.39
C SER A 29 -8.54 -17.82 26.85
N LYS A 30 -9.81 -17.53 26.55
CA LYS A 30 -10.72 -18.50 25.90
C LYS A 30 -10.30 -18.87 24.47
N HIS A 31 -9.46 -18.04 23.84
CA HIS A 31 -9.13 -18.15 22.42
C HIS A 31 -7.63 -17.95 22.17
N PRO A 32 -6.78 -18.87 22.64
CA PRO A 32 -5.32 -18.77 22.49
C PRO A 32 -4.87 -18.64 21.03
N GLN A 33 -5.60 -19.20 20.06
CA GLN A 33 -5.32 -19.08 18.63
C GLN A 33 -5.38 -17.64 18.09
N LEU A 34 -5.97 -16.70 18.85
CA LEU A 34 -6.04 -15.28 18.47
C LEU A 34 -4.79 -14.48 18.86
N MET A 35 -3.81 -15.09 19.53
CA MET A 35 -2.55 -14.45 19.83
C MET A 35 -1.89 -13.89 18.57
N LEU A 36 -1.35 -12.68 18.64
CA LEU A 36 -0.73 -11.99 17.52
C LEU A 36 -1.69 -11.71 16.34
N ARG A 37 -3.01 -11.89 16.47
CA ARG A 37 -3.96 -11.62 15.37
C ARG A 37 -4.22 -10.13 15.15
N ARG A 38 -4.18 -9.34 16.23
CA ARG A 38 -4.36 -7.87 16.24
C ARG A 38 -3.14 -7.22 16.88
N THR A 39 -2.96 -5.91 16.73
CA THR A 39 -1.88 -5.20 17.40
C THR A 39 -2.47 -4.47 18.60
N GLU A 40 -2.44 -5.10 19.76
CA GLU A 40 -3.03 -4.59 21.01
C GLU A 40 -1.96 -4.35 22.09
N SER A 41 -0.71 -4.72 21.81
CA SER A 41 0.43 -4.56 22.71
C SER A 41 1.67 -4.03 21.99
N VAL A 42 2.60 -3.45 22.76
CA VAL A 42 3.88 -2.95 22.25
C VAL A 42 4.70 -4.08 21.61
N VAL A 43 4.68 -5.27 22.22
CA VAL A 43 5.48 -6.42 21.74
C VAL A 43 5.04 -6.91 20.36
N GLU A 44 3.75 -6.83 20.02
CA GLU A 44 3.27 -7.21 18.68
C GLU A 44 3.78 -6.26 17.59
N LYS A 45 3.82 -4.95 17.89
CA LYS A 45 4.40 -3.96 16.98
C LYS A 45 5.92 -4.08 16.93
N MET A 46 6.55 -4.34 18.08
CA MET A 46 7.98 -4.60 18.18
C MET A 46 8.39 -5.82 17.35
N LEU A 47 7.65 -6.93 17.43
CA LEU A 47 7.85 -8.13 16.62
C LEU A 47 7.72 -7.81 15.12
N THR A 48 6.70 -7.05 14.73
CA THR A 48 6.50 -6.66 13.32
C THR A 48 7.71 -5.90 12.79
N ASN A 49 8.21 -4.92 13.56
CA ASN A 49 9.36 -4.13 13.18
C ASN A 49 10.67 -4.95 13.22
N TYR A 50 10.82 -5.84 14.20
CA TYR A 50 11.95 -6.76 14.32
C TYR A 50 12.06 -7.69 13.12
N MET A 51 10.96 -8.31 12.74
CA MET A 51 10.91 -9.15 11.53
C MET A 51 11.15 -8.32 10.27
N ALA A 52 10.70 -7.06 10.22
CA ALA A 52 10.99 -6.20 9.08
C ALA A 52 12.49 -5.97 8.88
N ILE A 53 13.23 -5.75 9.96
CA ILE A 53 14.69 -5.59 9.93
C ILE A 53 15.37 -6.91 9.54
N CYS A 54 15.02 -8.01 10.20
CA CYS A 54 15.68 -9.30 9.98
C CYS A 54 15.41 -9.90 8.58
N MET A 55 14.27 -9.58 7.98
CA MET A 55 13.86 -10.08 6.67
C MET A 55 14.22 -9.13 5.52
N TYR A 56 14.81 -7.96 5.79
CA TYR A 56 15.06 -6.96 4.76
C TYR A 56 15.98 -7.49 3.66
N ASP A 57 17.11 -8.12 4.02
CA ASP A 57 18.04 -8.67 3.03
C ASP A 57 17.43 -9.83 2.26
N TYR A 58 16.68 -10.72 2.93
CA TYR A 58 15.92 -11.78 2.24
C TYR A 58 14.93 -11.22 1.22
N LEU A 59 14.28 -10.11 1.57
CA LEU A 59 13.35 -9.42 0.69
C LEU A 59 14.07 -8.71 -0.46
N LYS A 60 15.21 -8.07 -0.20
CA LYS A 60 15.98 -7.32 -1.19
C LYS A 60 16.68 -8.23 -2.19
N GLU A 61 17.35 -9.27 -1.70
CA GLU A 61 18.25 -10.10 -2.50
C GLU A 61 17.57 -11.35 -3.08
N TYR A 62 16.53 -11.88 -2.43
CA TYR A 62 15.86 -13.12 -2.86
C TYR A 62 14.41 -12.91 -3.30
N ALA A 63 13.51 -12.57 -2.38
CA ALA A 63 12.06 -12.56 -2.64
C ALA A 63 11.56 -11.33 -3.43
N GLY A 64 12.34 -10.24 -3.47
CA GLY A 64 11.94 -8.97 -4.08
C GLY A 64 11.79 -9.08 -5.59
N SER A 65 12.63 -9.90 -6.23
CA SER A 65 12.56 -10.13 -7.68
C SER A 65 11.20 -10.69 -8.12
N SER A 66 10.69 -11.71 -7.44
CA SER A 66 9.39 -12.32 -7.76
C SER A 66 8.22 -11.42 -7.36
N LEU A 67 8.32 -10.65 -6.27
CA LEU A 67 7.32 -9.64 -5.92
C LEU A 67 7.24 -8.51 -6.97
N PHE A 68 8.39 -8.03 -7.45
CA PHE A 68 8.46 -6.99 -8.47
C PHE A 68 7.90 -7.49 -9.81
N LEU A 69 8.21 -8.73 -10.20
CA LEU A 69 7.64 -9.35 -11.39
C LEU A 69 6.12 -9.50 -11.28
N LEU A 70 5.60 -9.90 -10.11
CA LEU A 70 4.16 -9.95 -9.85
C LEU A 70 3.53 -8.56 -10.01
N PHE A 71 4.10 -7.54 -9.37
CA PHE A 71 3.64 -6.15 -9.49
C PHE A 71 3.62 -5.69 -10.96
N LYS A 72 4.70 -5.91 -11.71
CA LYS A 72 4.81 -5.53 -13.13
C LYS A 72 3.82 -6.31 -13.99
N ALA A 73 3.61 -7.60 -13.74
CA ALA A 73 2.64 -8.41 -14.47
C ALA A 73 1.21 -7.90 -14.28
N ILE A 74 0.83 -7.55 -13.04
CA ILE A 74 -0.48 -6.96 -12.74
C ILE A 74 -0.64 -5.60 -13.43
N LYS A 75 0.33 -4.69 -13.25
CA LYS A 75 0.32 -3.37 -13.89
C LYS A 75 0.20 -3.47 -15.41
N HIS A 76 1.03 -4.30 -16.03
CA HIS A 76 1.01 -4.53 -17.47
C HIS A 76 -0.32 -5.11 -17.94
N GLN A 77 -0.89 -6.08 -17.22
CA GLN A 77 -2.16 -6.69 -17.59
C GLN A 77 -3.33 -5.69 -17.51
N ILE A 78 -3.34 -4.83 -16.50
CA ILE A 78 -4.34 -3.75 -16.36
C ILE A 78 -4.21 -2.75 -17.51
N GLU A 79 -2.99 -2.25 -17.76
CA GLU A 79 -2.72 -1.20 -18.75
C GLU A 79 -2.82 -1.65 -20.21
N LYS A 80 -2.87 -2.97 -20.45
CA LYS A 80 -3.17 -3.57 -21.76
C LYS A 80 -4.61 -3.31 -22.20
N GLY A 81 -5.52 -3.03 -21.25
CA GLY A 81 -6.92 -2.73 -21.51
C GLY A 81 -7.25 -1.26 -21.25
N LEU A 82 -8.50 -0.89 -21.53
CA LEU A 82 -9.03 0.43 -21.20
C LEU A 82 -9.02 0.64 -19.68
N VAL A 83 -8.58 1.83 -19.26
CA VAL A 83 -8.61 2.29 -17.88
C VAL A 83 -9.26 3.66 -17.84
N ASP A 84 -10.33 3.83 -17.07
CA ASP A 84 -10.92 5.15 -16.86
C ASP A 84 -9.97 6.01 -16.03
N ALA A 85 -9.73 7.25 -16.46
CA ALA A 85 -8.73 8.12 -15.83
C ALA A 85 -9.24 8.77 -14.54
N ILE A 86 -10.56 8.77 -14.33
CA ILE A 86 -11.23 9.40 -13.19
C ILE A 86 -11.62 8.36 -12.14
N THR A 87 -12.26 7.25 -12.54
CA THR A 87 -12.70 6.20 -11.60
C THR A 87 -11.64 5.15 -11.32
N HIS A 88 -10.63 5.06 -12.20
CA HIS A 88 -9.62 4.00 -12.22
C HIS A 88 -10.20 2.59 -12.46
N ASP A 89 -11.39 2.49 -13.04
CA ASP A 89 -11.95 1.20 -13.43
C ASP A 89 -11.26 0.71 -14.70
N ALA A 90 -10.87 -0.56 -14.70
CA ALA A 90 -10.11 -1.15 -15.79
C ALA A 90 -10.83 -2.34 -16.43
N ARG A 91 -10.62 -2.51 -17.73
CA ARG A 91 -11.16 -3.65 -18.50
C ARG A 91 -10.60 -4.99 -18.01
N TYR A 92 -9.32 -5.00 -17.62
CA TYR A 92 -8.61 -6.17 -17.11
C TYR A 92 -8.20 -5.93 -15.66
N SER A 93 -9.14 -6.12 -14.73
CA SER A 93 -8.91 -6.02 -13.29
C SER A 93 -8.91 -7.42 -12.64
N LEU A 94 -8.29 -7.57 -11.47
CA LEU A 94 -8.50 -8.73 -10.59
C LEU A 94 -9.54 -8.46 -9.49
N SER A 95 -10.01 -7.22 -9.38
CA SER A 95 -11.06 -6.79 -8.46
C SER A 95 -12.33 -6.43 -9.22
N GLU A 96 -13.46 -7.02 -8.81
CA GLU A 96 -14.79 -6.72 -9.34
C GLU A 96 -15.15 -5.24 -9.16
N GLU A 97 -14.82 -4.65 -8.01
CA GLU A 97 -15.13 -3.25 -7.69
C GLU A 97 -14.42 -2.25 -8.61
N ARG A 98 -13.36 -2.69 -9.29
CA ARG A 98 -12.55 -1.87 -10.22
C ARG A 98 -12.68 -2.35 -11.66
N LEU A 99 -13.73 -3.10 -11.98
CA LEU A 99 -13.95 -3.62 -13.31
C LEU A 99 -14.75 -2.62 -14.16
N LEU A 100 -14.21 -2.27 -15.33
CA LEU A 100 -14.91 -1.43 -16.28
C LEU A 100 -16.08 -2.21 -16.91
N HIS A 101 -17.30 -1.77 -16.61
CA HIS A 101 -18.53 -2.40 -17.11
C HIS A 101 -18.86 -2.00 -18.55
N GLU A 102 -18.57 -0.76 -18.95
CA GLU A 102 -18.90 -0.25 -20.28
C GLU A 102 -18.19 -1.03 -21.42
N GLN A 103 -18.93 -1.29 -22.49
CA GLN A 103 -18.40 -1.93 -23.70
C GLN A 103 -17.98 -0.86 -24.70
N ILE A 104 -16.71 -0.47 -24.63
CA ILE A 104 -16.14 0.56 -25.49
C ILE A 104 -15.28 -0.12 -26.57
N PRO A 105 -15.64 0.01 -27.87
CA PRO A 105 -14.79 -0.42 -28.97
C PRO A 105 -13.54 0.47 -29.00
N HIS A 106 -12.37 -0.15 -29.11
CA HIS A 106 -11.09 0.52 -29.02
C HIS A 106 -10.09 -0.15 -29.98
N SER A 107 -9.08 0.61 -30.38
CA SER A 107 -8.02 0.16 -31.27
C SER A 107 -6.65 0.41 -30.63
N VAL A 108 -5.70 -0.47 -30.94
CA VAL A 108 -4.31 -0.29 -30.50
C VAL A 108 -3.62 0.69 -31.43
N VAL A 109 -2.96 1.68 -30.86
CA VAL A 109 -2.12 2.65 -31.57
C VAL A 109 -0.66 2.36 -31.25
N MET A 110 0.18 2.24 -32.28
CA MET A 110 1.62 2.10 -32.18
C MET A 110 2.28 3.48 -32.27
N LEU A 111 2.90 3.91 -31.19
CA LEU A 111 3.64 5.16 -31.13
C LEU A 111 5.12 4.93 -31.41
N HIS A 112 5.69 5.72 -32.32
CA HIS A 112 7.12 5.82 -32.57
C HIS A 112 7.64 7.07 -31.87
N ILE A 113 8.38 6.87 -30.77
CA ILE A 113 8.88 7.97 -29.94
C ILE A 113 10.21 8.45 -30.51
N VAL A 114 10.29 9.74 -30.80
CA VAL A 114 11.51 10.40 -31.28
C VAL A 114 11.95 11.39 -30.21
N GLN A 115 13.17 11.24 -29.71
CA GLN A 115 13.84 12.24 -28.88
C GLN A 115 15.15 12.63 -29.55
N ASP A 116 15.50 13.91 -29.49
CA ASP A 116 16.67 14.44 -30.20
C ASP A 116 18.00 13.89 -29.62
N ASP A 117 17.98 13.41 -28.37
CA ASP A 117 19.13 12.85 -27.65
C ASP A 117 19.22 11.30 -27.70
N LEU A 118 18.26 10.61 -28.33
CA LEU A 118 18.20 9.14 -28.38
C LEU A 118 18.34 8.62 -29.81
N ASP A 119 19.41 7.86 -30.07
CA ASP A 119 19.59 7.15 -31.35
C ASP A 119 18.63 5.94 -31.48
N GLU A 120 18.13 5.39 -30.37
CA GLU A 120 17.19 4.27 -30.38
C GLU A 120 15.74 4.70 -30.59
N LYS A 121 15.09 4.13 -31.61
CA LYS A 121 13.66 4.31 -31.85
C LYS A 121 12.86 3.49 -30.84
N VAL A 122 12.35 4.15 -29.78
CA VAL A 122 11.46 3.52 -28.80
C VAL A 122 10.05 3.42 -29.37
N GLN A 123 9.44 2.24 -29.26
CA GLN A 123 8.05 2.00 -29.66
C GLN A 123 7.18 1.70 -28.44
N CYS A 124 5.99 2.31 -28.39
CA CYS A 124 5.04 2.08 -27.32
C CYS A 124 3.65 1.75 -27.89
N LYS A 125 2.99 0.74 -27.34
CA LYS A 125 1.59 0.39 -27.68
C LYS A 125 0.66 1.05 -26.67
N VAL A 126 -0.28 1.82 -27.17
CA VAL A 126 -1.31 2.51 -26.39
C VAL A 126 -2.68 2.23 -26.99
N LEU A 127 -3.75 2.68 -26.33
CA LEU A 127 -5.11 2.60 -26.84
C LEU A 127 -5.56 3.98 -27.34
N ASP A 128 -6.37 3.99 -28.40
CA ASP A 128 -6.98 5.21 -28.94
C ASP A 128 -7.83 5.97 -27.91
N TRP A 129 -8.39 5.26 -26.94
CA TRP A 129 -9.11 5.80 -25.79
C TRP A 129 -8.24 6.07 -24.56
N ASP A 130 -6.91 5.97 -24.62
CA ASP A 130 -6.09 6.49 -23.53
C ASP A 130 -6.16 8.03 -23.53
N THR A 131 -6.28 8.65 -22.35
CA THR A 131 -6.11 10.11 -22.23
C THR A 131 -4.67 10.51 -22.55
N ILE A 132 -4.44 11.79 -22.83
CA ILE A 132 -3.09 12.27 -23.14
C ILE A 132 -2.15 12.05 -21.96
N SER A 133 -2.60 12.23 -20.72
CA SER A 133 -1.80 11.88 -19.53
C SER A 133 -1.51 10.38 -19.42
N GLN A 134 -2.47 9.51 -19.73
CA GLN A 134 -2.23 8.06 -19.75
C GLN A 134 -1.20 7.67 -20.83
N VAL A 135 -1.26 8.29 -22.01
CA VAL A 135 -0.27 8.11 -23.08
C VAL A 135 1.11 8.57 -22.62
N LYS A 136 1.21 9.76 -22.02
CA LYS A 136 2.47 10.26 -21.43
C LYS A 136 3.05 9.30 -20.40
N CYS A 137 2.24 8.79 -19.47
CA CYS A 137 2.67 7.76 -18.51
C CYS A 137 3.27 6.53 -19.22
N LYS A 138 2.60 5.98 -20.22
CA LYS A 138 3.05 4.79 -20.97
C LYS A 138 4.34 5.07 -21.75
N ILE A 139 4.52 6.28 -22.28
CA ILE A 139 5.78 6.68 -22.95
C ILE A 139 6.91 6.82 -21.93
N LEU A 140 6.68 7.48 -20.79
CA LEU A 140 7.66 7.62 -19.72
C LEU A 140 8.10 6.26 -19.17
N ASP A 141 7.17 5.31 -19.01
CA ASP A 141 7.50 3.94 -18.62
C ASP A 141 8.38 3.21 -19.65
N ALA A 142 8.21 3.49 -20.94
CA ALA A 142 9.01 2.90 -22.01
C ALA A 142 10.40 3.51 -22.11
N LEU A 143 10.51 4.84 -22.01
CA LEU A 143 11.77 5.58 -22.07
C LEU A 143 12.64 5.33 -20.83
N PHE A 144 12.02 5.35 -19.65
CA PHE A 144 12.71 5.29 -18.35
C PHE A 144 12.58 3.92 -17.68
N LYS A 145 12.52 2.83 -18.47
CA LYS A 145 12.28 1.46 -17.98
C LYS A 145 13.26 1.00 -16.88
N ASN A 146 14.49 1.50 -16.89
CA ASN A 146 15.57 1.17 -15.95
C ASN A 146 15.85 2.28 -14.91
N THR A 147 14.99 3.30 -14.84
CA THR A 147 15.14 4.43 -13.91
C THR A 147 14.10 4.30 -12.79
N PRO A 148 14.46 4.53 -11.51
CA PRO A 148 13.50 4.57 -10.40
C PRO A 148 12.36 5.57 -10.66
N PHE A 149 11.13 5.31 -10.20
CA PHE A 149 9.98 6.14 -10.55
C PHE A 149 10.12 7.59 -10.08
N SER A 150 10.63 7.82 -8.86
CA SER A 150 10.83 9.17 -8.29
C SER A 150 11.83 10.05 -9.03
N MET A 151 12.71 9.44 -9.84
CA MET A 151 13.75 10.13 -10.62
C MET A 151 13.31 10.46 -12.05
N ARG A 152 12.07 10.14 -12.43
CA ARG A 152 11.54 10.38 -13.78
C ARG A 152 10.82 11.72 -13.86
N PRO A 153 10.75 12.35 -15.04
CA PRO A 153 9.90 13.50 -15.25
C PRO A 153 8.44 13.16 -14.93
N SER A 154 7.76 14.08 -14.26
CA SER A 154 6.32 13.99 -14.04
C SER A 154 5.55 14.17 -15.34
N VAL A 155 4.37 13.57 -15.44
CA VAL A 155 3.43 13.78 -16.54
C VAL A 155 3.07 15.26 -16.71
N HIS A 156 3.15 16.03 -15.63
CA HIS A 156 2.89 17.47 -15.64
C HIS A 156 4.09 18.30 -16.10
N GLU A 157 5.29 17.75 -16.23
CA GLU A 157 6.50 18.48 -16.64
C GLU A 157 6.78 18.35 -18.15
N VAL A 158 6.03 17.47 -18.83
CA VAL A 158 6.21 17.18 -20.25
C VAL A 158 4.92 17.36 -21.04
N ASP A 159 5.09 17.83 -22.26
CA ASP A 159 4.06 17.95 -23.28
C ASP A 159 4.25 16.86 -24.34
N LEU A 160 3.12 16.33 -24.83
CA LEU A 160 3.11 15.31 -25.87
C LEU A 160 2.95 15.99 -27.23
N GLU A 161 4.00 15.96 -28.04
CA GLU A 161 3.97 16.49 -29.40
C GLU A 161 3.68 15.38 -30.40
N TRP A 162 2.63 15.54 -31.19
CA TRP A 162 2.34 14.71 -32.36
C TRP A 162 2.93 15.31 -33.63
N ARG A 163 3.83 14.56 -34.27
CA ARG A 163 4.47 14.94 -35.54
C ARG A 163 3.61 14.48 -36.71
N HIS A 164 2.61 15.28 -37.09
CA HIS A 164 1.64 14.96 -38.14
C HIS A 164 2.21 15.18 -39.56
N GLY A 165 3.34 14.55 -39.89
CA GLY A 165 3.92 14.56 -41.24
C GLY A 165 3.93 15.94 -41.91
N ARG A 166 3.19 16.08 -43.03
CA ARG A 166 3.07 17.34 -43.80
C ARG A 166 2.27 18.45 -43.11
N GLY A 167 1.56 18.15 -42.01
CA GLY A 167 0.72 19.09 -41.27
C GLY A 167 1.39 19.73 -40.04
N GLY A 168 2.68 19.51 -39.83
CA GLY A 168 3.45 20.13 -38.75
C GLY A 168 3.37 19.35 -37.42
N HIS A 169 3.62 20.07 -36.32
CA HIS A 169 3.68 19.57 -34.96
C HIS A 169 2.45 20.04 -34.19
N LEU A 170 1.78 19.16 -33.45
CA LEU A 170 0.63 19.50 -32.61
C LEU A 170 0.85 19.01 -31.18
N ILE A 171 0.77 19.90 -30.20
CA ILE A 171 0.79 19.53 -28.78
C ILE A 171 -0.59 19.02 -28.38
N LEU A 172 -0.64 17.80 -27.85
CA LEU A 172 -1.84 17.17 -27.33
C LEU A 172 -1.95 17.43 -25.83
N GLN A 173 -3.16 17.67 -25.34
CA GLN A 173 -3.45 17.92 -23.92
C GLN A 173 -4.74 17.23 -23.51
N ASP A 174 -4.87 16.91 -22.21
CA ASP A 174 -6.10 16.30 -21.66
C ASP A 174 -7.31 17.24 -21.78
N GLU A 175 -7.08 18.56 -21.73
CA GLU A 175 -8.06 19.61 -22.01
C GLU A 175 -7.42 20.70 -22.89
N ASP A 176 -8.11 21.11 -23.94
CA ASP A 176 -7.74 22.22 -24.81
C ASP A 176 -8.98 22.91 -25.42
N LEU A 177 -8.78 23.83 -26.36
CA LEU A 177 -9.87 24.55 -27.05
C LEU A 177 -10.80 23.62 -27.85
N THR A 178 -10.36 22.39 -28.15
CA THR A 178 -11.14 21.42 -28.91
C THR A 178 -11.93 20.47 -28.02
N THR A 179 -11.74 20.53 -26.69
CA THR A 179 -12.38 19.65 -25.71
C THR A 179 -13.90 19.70 -25.79
N LYS A 180 -14.52 18.53 -25.99
CA LYS A 180 -15.96 18.40 -26.14
C LYS A 180 -16.67 18.57 -24.79
N THR A 181 -17.59 19.52 -24.73
CA THR A 181 -18.48 19.74 -23.58
C THR A 181 -19.92 19.42 -23.96
N ILE A 182 -20.56 18.50 -23.23
CA ILE A 182 -21.96 18.10 -23.45
C ILE A 182 -22.69 18.14 -22.11
N ASN A 183 -23.75 18.94 -21.99
CA ASN A 183 -24.57 19.08 -20.78
C ASN A 183 -23.73 19.37 -19.52
N CYS A 184 -22.85 20.37 -19.59
CA CYS A 184 -21.90 20.75 -18.52
C CYS A 184 -20.86 19.67 -18.15
N TRP A 185 -20.74 18.60 -18.93
CA TRP A 185 -19.68 17.60 -18.79
C TRP A 185 -18.62 17.77 -19.87
N LYS A 186 -17.39 18.05 -19.46
CA LYS A 186 -16.19 18.00 -20.31
C LYS A 186 -15.65 16.58 -20.36
N ARG A 187 -15.38 16.09 -21.57
CA ARG A 187 -14.70 14.81 -21.75
C ARG A 187 -13.21 15.03 -21.89
N LEU A 188 -12.39 14.33 -21.11
CA LEU A 188 -10.94 14.33 -21.32
C LEU A 188 -10.59 13.92 -22.75
N ASN A 189 -9.67 14.65 -23.37
CA ASN A 189 -9.21 14.38 -24.70
C ASN A 189 -8.39 13.08 -24.72
N THR A 190 -8.57 12.28 -25.76
CA THR A 190 -7.87 11.02 -26.02
C THR A 190 -7.20 11.04 -27.38
N LEU A 191 -6.40 10.04 -27.72
CA LEU A 191 -5.83 9.93 -29.07
C LEU A 191 -6.91 9.88 -30.16
N ALA A 192 -8.03 9.21 -29.89
CA ALA A 192 -9.19 9.15 -30.77
C ALA A 192 -9.85 10.52 -30.96
N HIS A 193 -9.85 11.39 -29.95
CA HIS A 193 -10.36 12.76 -30.05
C HIS A 193 -9.59 13.57 -31.10
N TYR A 194 -8.26 13.43 -31.12
CA TYR A 194 -7.38 14.07 -32.11
C TYR A 194 -7.30 13.33 -33.46
N GLY A 195 -8.00 12.20 -33.62
CA GLY A 195 -7.99 11.40 -34.85
C GLY A 195 -6.65 10.70 -35.11
N VAL A 196 -5.85 10.44 -34.08
CA VAL A 196 -4.60 9.68 -34.19
C VAL A 196 -4.90 8.24 -34.56
N LYS A 197 -4.25 7.73 -35.61
CA LYS A 197 -4.48 6.40 -36.20
C LYS A 197 -3.45 5.37 -35.75
N GLU A 198 -3.56 4.14 -36.26
CA GLU A 198 -2.80 2.94 -35.86
C GLU A 198 -1.27 3.11 -35.71
N SER A 199 -0.63 4.02 -36.46
CA SER A 199 0.79 4.36 -36.29
C SER A 199 0.97 5.86 -36.26
N ALA A 200 1.66 6.37 -35.24
CA ALA A 200 1.90 7.79 -35.05
C ALA A 200 3.30 8.08 -34.51
N VAL A 201 3.91 9.18 -34.96
CA VAL A 201 5.21 9.65 -34.48
C VAL A 201 4.99 10.70 -33.41
N MET A 202 5.54 10.48 -32.21
CA MET A 202 5.37 11.35 -31.05
C MET A 202 6.73 11.77 -30.48
N SER A 203 6.76 12.91 -29.80
CA SER A 203 7.90 13.35 -28.98
C SER A 203 7.40 13.85 -27.62
N LEU A 204 8.22 13.68 -26.59
CA LEU A 204 8.01 14.37 -25.31
C LEU A 204 8.89 15.61 -25.26
N VAL A 205 8.27 16.77 -25.07
CA VAL A 205 8.96 18.05 -24.96
C VAL A 205 8.83 18.54 -23.52
N ALA A 206 9.94 18.97 -22.91
CA ALA A 206 9.89 19.58 -21.60
C ALA A 206 9.06 20.85 -21.66
N ARG A 207 8.10 21.02 -20.74
CA ARG A 207 7.31 22.23 -20.70
C ARG A 207 8.22 23.38 -20.24
N GLN A 208 8.50 24.32 -21.14
CA GLN A 208 9.14 25.57 -20.75
C GLN A 208 8.13 26.33 -19.90
N ASN A 209 8.40 26.48 -18.61
CA ASN A 209 7.62 27.40 -17.79
C ASN A 209 7.80 28.80 -18.39
N ASP A 210 6.75 29.34 -19.03
CA ASP A 210 6.63 30.77 -19.31
C ASP A 210 6.41 31.55 -18.01
N SER A 211 7.32 31.37 -17.05
CA SER A 211 7.49 32.23 -15.89
C SER A 211 8.53 33.28 -16.28
N PHE A 212 8.07 34.35 -16.92
CA PHE A 212 8.87 35.56 -17.05
C PHE A 212 9.38 36.02 -15.67
N ASN A 213 10.71 35.99 -15.51
CA ASN A 213 11.55 36.80 -14.61
C ASN A 213 11.04 37.17 -13.20
N ILE A 214 11.60 36.51 -12.18
CA ILE A 214 12.14 37.21 -10.99
C ILE A 214 13.51 36.58 -10.66
N PRO A 215 14.63 37.34 -10.67
CA PRO A 215 15.96 36.79 -10.43
C PRO A 215 16.25 36.59 -8.94
N TYR A 216 16.75 35.39 -8.63
CA TYR A 216 17.61 34.96 -7.52
C TYR A 216 17.51 35.61 -6.13
N THR A 217 17.28 34.77 -5.12
CA THR A 217 18.30 34.59 -4.05
C THR A 217 18.41 33.12 -3.64
N LYS A 218 19.65 32.62 -3.63
CA LYS A 218 20.04 31.28 -3.17
C LYS A 218 19.97 31.19 -1.64
N GLN A 219 19.86 29.93 -1.18
CA GLN A 219 20.09 29.36 0.16
C GLN A 219 18.84 29.08 0.99
N GLN A 220 18.36 27.82 0.97
CA GLN A 220 18.43 26.92 2.13
C GLN A 220 17.92 25.50 1.79
N PRO A 221 18.37 24.46 2.51
CA PRO A 221 18.16 23.06 2.16
C PRO A 221 16.75 22.56 2.56
N HIS A 222 16.14 21.79 1.66
CA HIS A 222 14.84 21.16 1.86
C HIS A 222 14.80 20.27 3.11
N PRO A 223 13.83 20.45 4.03
CA PRO A 223 13.47 19.41 4.95
C PRO A 223 12.48 18.45 4.29
N TYR A 224 12.80 17.17 4.38
CA TYR A 224 11.91 16.02 4.25
C TYR A 224 10.52 16.31 4.84
N ASN A 225 9.48 16.29 3.99
CA ASN A 225 8.11 16.20 4.46
C ASN A 225 7.55 14.81 4.15
N ASN A 226 7.46 14.03 5.23
CA ASN A 226 6.69 12.80 5.38
C ASN A 226 5.28 12.95 4.80
N PHE A 227 4.87 12.00 3.95
CA PHE A 227 3.47 11.73 3.66
C PHE A 227 3.11 10.32 4.13
N TYR A 228 2.62 10.22 5.37
CA TYR A 228 1.75 9.12 5.79
C TYR A 228 0.57 9.68 6.61
N TYR A 229 -0.63 9.23 6.24
CA TYR A 229 -1.98 9.58 6.73
C TYR A 229 -2.52 10.93 6.19
N ILE A 230 -3.64 10.96 5.45
CA ILE A 230 -4.98 10.58 5.92
C ILE A 230 -5.77 9.80 4.85
N ASN A 231 -6.30 8.67 5.30
CA ASN A 231 -7.44 7.95 4.72
C ASN A 231 -8.74 8.61 5.23
N ASN A 232 -9.81 8.63 4.43
CA ASN A 232 -11.16 9.09 4.77
C ASN A 232 -11.36 10.59 5.06
N SER A 233 -11.66 11.35 4.01
CA SER A 233 -12.83 12.23 4.01
C SER A 233 -13.24 12.49 2.56
N GLN A 234 -14.51 12.21 2.24
CA GLN A 234 -15.20 12.89 1.17
C GLN A 234 -15.19 14.39 1.52
N SER A 235 -14.16 15.09 1.09
CA SER A 235 -14.07 16.54 1.21
C SER A 235 -14.27 17.10 -0.17
N HIS A 236 -15.49 17.57 -0.42
CA HIS A 236 -15.76 18.56 -1.45
C HIS A 236 -14.75 19.70 -1.28
N ILE A 237 -13.79 19.83 -2.20
CA ILE A 237 -12.96 21.02 -2.28
C ILE A 237 -13.86 22.15 -2.81
N ILE A 238 -14.46 22.89 -1.88
CA ILE A 238 -14.93 24.24 -2.14
C ILE A 238 -13.66 25.11 -2.10
N MET A 239 -13.09 25.39 -3.28
CA MET A 239 -12.20 26.54 -3.41
C MET A 239 -13.06 27.80 -3.33
N ASN A 240 -12.99 28.50 -2.21
CA ASN A 240 -13.36 29.90 -2.16
C ASN A 240 -12.27 30.68 -2.89
N ASN A 241 -12.55 31.11 -4.12
CA ASN A 241 -12.16 32.42 -4.60
C ASN A 241 -13.10 32.87 -5.74
N ASP A 242 -13.49 34.14 -5.63
CA ASP A 242 -14.17 35.00 -6.59
C ASP A 242 -15.67 34.78 -6.84
N ILE A 243 -16.42 35.47 -5.97
CA ILE A 243 -17.81 35.90 -6.18
C ILE A 243 -17.81 36.88 -7.35
N GLU A 244 -18.00 36.40 -8.59
CA GLU A 244 -18.64 37.12 -9.71
C GLU A 244 -18.59 36.30 -11.02
N SER A 245 -19.36 35.21 -11.10
CA SER A 245 -20.00 34.68 -12.33
C SER A 245 -20.63 33.32 -12.05
N GLY A 246 -21.94 33.21 -12.24
CA GLY A 246 -22.73 31.99 -11.95
C GLY A 246 -22.53 30.84 -12.94
N LEU A 247 -21.29 30.44 -13.22
CA LEU A 247 -20.97 29.28 -14.06
C LEU A 247 -20.34 28.19 -13.19
N GLN A 248 -21.14 27.18 -12.86
CA GLN A 248 -20.67 25.93 -12.26
C GLN A 248 -19.55 25.36 -13.15
N GLN A 249 -18.33 25.16 -12.62
CA GLN A 249 -17.25 24.59 -13.42
C GLN A 249 -17.71 23.27 -14.06
N PRO A 250 -17.47 23.07 -15.36
CA PRO A 250 -17.95 21.89 -16.05
C PRO A 250 -17.30 20.64 -15.45
N ARG A 251 -18.13 19.63 -15.16
CA ARG A 251 -17.69 18.36 -14.55
C ARG A 251 -16.87 17.57 -15.56
N VAL A 252 -15.81 16.88 -15.14
CA VAL A 252 -14.91 16.15 -16.05
C VAL A 252 -15.17 14.64 -15.99
N TYR A 253 -15.12 13.97 -17.15
CA TYR A 253 -15.21 12.50 -17.25
C TYR A 253 -14.29 11.97 -18.36
N HIS A 254 -13.95 10.67 -18.30
CA HIS A 254 -13.16 10.00 -19.34
C HIS A 254 -14.01 9.02 -20.16
N LEU A 255 -14.18 7.79 -19.65
CA LEU A 255 -14.95 6.72 -20.26
C LEU A 255 -16.35 6.64 -19.65
N ILE A 256 -16.44 6.81 -18.34
CA ILE A 256 -17.69 6.71 -17.57
C ILE A 256 -18.08 8.09 -17.04
N LYS A 257 -19.35 8.48 -17.22
CA LYS A 257 -19.92 9.62 -16.48
C LYS A 257 -20.32 9.15 -15.07
N PRO A 258 -19.81 9.76 -13.99
CA PRO A 258 -20.25 9.44 -12.64
C PRO A 258 -21.78 9.54 -12.51
N LEU A 259 -22.42 8.45 -12.10
CA LEU A 259 -23.85 8.40 -11.79
C LEU A 259 -24.09 9.05 -10.41
N LEU A 260 -24.09 10.38 -10.35
CA LEU A 260 -24.63 11.12 -9.21
C LEU A 260 -26.05 11.59 -9.58
N PRO A 261 -27.09 11.27 -8.79
CA PRO A 261 -28.43 11.80 -9.03
C PRO A 261 -28.40 13.33 -8.93
N ASP A 262 -28.89 14.01 -9.97
CA ASP A 262 -28.92 15.48 -10.06
C ASP A 262 -29.66 16.15 -8.89
N HIS A 263 -30.47 15.40 -8.15
CA HIS A 263 -31.29 15.91 -7.03
C HIS A 263 -30.53 16.18 -5.72
N TYR A 264 -29.31 15.67 -5.52
CA TYR A 264 -28.56 15.94 -4.27
C TYR A 264 -27.81 17.28 -4.24
N MET A 265 -27.78 18.03 -5.35
CA MET A 265 -26.96 19.24 -5.48
C MET A 265 -27.76 20.54 -5.61
N ASN A 266 -29.09 20.50 -5.52
CA ASN A 266 -29.94 21.68 -5.64
C ASN A 266 -30.43 22.27 -4.31
N MET A 267 -29.81 21.91 -3.18
CA MET A 267 -30.18 22.43 -1.85
C MET A 267 -29.41 23.70 -1.44
N LYS A 268 -29.23 24.65 -2.36
CA LYS A 268 -28.71 25.98 -2.01
C LYS A 268 -29.36 27.18 -2.72
N ASN A 269 -30.50 26.97 -3.39
CA ASN A 269 -31.24 28.05 -4.09
C ASN A 269 -32.69 28.27 -3.62
N SER A 270 -33.09 27.80 -2.43
CA SER A 270 -34.43 28.08 -1.87
C SER A 270 -34.45 28.77 -0.50
N ALA A 271 -33.30 29.21 0.03
CA ALA A 271 -33.22 29.86 1.35
C ALA A 271 -33.06 31.39 1.31
N ILE A 272 -33.37 32.06 0.19
CA ILE A 272 -33.46 33.53 0.12
C ILE A 272 -34.64 33.94 -0.76
N SER A 273 -35.86 33.61 -0.33
CA SER A 273 -37.04 34.39 -0.72
C SER A 273 -38.23 33.99 0.13
N SER A 274 -38.70 34.96 0.91
CA SER A 274 -39.98 35.05 1.61
C SER A 274 -40.08 34.39 2.99
N GLY A 275 -40.13 35.25 4.00
CA GLY A 275 -40.73 34.91 5.30
C GLY A 275 -42.26 34.78 5.19
N GLY A 276 -42.85 34.14 6.20
CA GLY A 276 -44.28 34.21 6.51
C GLY A 276 -45.00 32.86 6.69
N ASN A 277 -45.31 32.55 7.95
CA ASN A 277 -46.49 31.84 8.49
C ASN A 277 -46.77 30.33 8.22
N ASN A 278 -46.86 29.59 9.34
CA ASN A 278 -47.80 28.53 9.76
C ASN A 278 -48.54 27.66 8.70
N THR A 279 -48.40 26.33 8.80
CA THR A 279 -49.40 25.37 9.35
C THR A 279 -49.14 23.91 8.90
N ASN A 280 -49.31 22.99 9.86
CA ASN A 280 -49.68 21.56 9.82
C ASN A 280 -49.66 20.73 8.51
N ASN A 281 -49.03 19.56 8.62
CA ASN A 281 -49.63 18.20 8.47
C ASN A 281 -48.92 17.25 7.49
N SER A 282 -48.78 16.00 7.96
CA SER A 282 -48.66 14.72 7.24
C SER A 282 -47.39 14.37 6.45
N GLY A 283 -46.85 13.17 6.76
CA GLY A 283 -46.09 12.37 5.78
C GLY A 283 -44.75 11.83 6.24
N SER A 284 -44.72 10.96 7.26
CA SER A 284 -43.59 10.06 7.50
C SER A 284 -43.43 9.09 6.33
N VAL A 285 -42.32 9.15 5.59
CA VAL A 285 -41.76 7.98 4.88
C VAL A 285 -40.24 7.96 5.03
N CYS A 286 -39.82 6.79 5.51
CA CYS A 286 -38.52 6.32 5.90
C CYS A 286 -37.42 6.40 4.83
N ALA A 287 -36.20 6.45 5.34
CA ALA A 287 -34.91 6.24 4.71
C ALA A 287 -34.84 5.09 3.69
N THR A 288 -34.06 5.30 2.62
CA THR A 288 -33.33 4.24 1.89
C THR A 288 -31.96 4.76 1.47
N THR A 289 -31.04 4.82 2.42
CA THR A 289 -29.61 4.75 2.15
C THR A 289 -29.23 3.29 1.91
N GLY A 290 -28.65 3.01 0.74
CA GLY A 290 -27.79 1.83 0.54
C GLY A 290 -28.50 0.54 0.11
N GLU A 291 -28.89 0.45 -1.15
CA GLU A 291 -28.98 -0.84 -1.84
C GLU A 291 -28.33 -0.73 -3.23
N ARG A 292 -27.00 -0.89 -3.30
CA ARG A 292 -26.42 -1.55 -4.48
C ARG A 292 -26.93 -2.98 -4.43
N THR A 293 -28.11 -3.19 -5.02
CA THR A 293 -28.71 -4.50 -5.22
C THR A 293 -27.64 -5.46 -5.72
N HIS A 294 -27.42 -6.55 -4.97
CA HIS A 294 -26.63 -7.72 -5.34
C HIS A 294 -27.17 -8.32 -6.64
N LYS A 295 -26.91 -7.67 -7.77
CA LYS A 295 -27.14 -8.24 -9.09
C LYS A 295 -25.95 -9.16 -9.36
N THR A 296 -26.24 -10.45 -9.56
CA THR A 296 -25.25 -11.44 -10.00
C THR A 296 -24.40 -10.85 -11.11
N ILE A 297 -23.08 -10.89 -10.95
CA ILE A 297 -22.10 -10.40 -11.92
C ILE A 297 -22.47 -10.95 -13.30
N PRO A 298 -22.77 -10.10 -14.29
CA PRO A 298 -22.95 -10.58 -15.65
C PRO A 298 -21.77 -11.46 -16.09
N GLU A 299 -22.07 -12.63 -16.66
CA GLU A 299 -21.08 -13.69 -16.97
C GLU A 299 -19.86 -13.20 -17.77
N VAL A 300 -20.07 -12.19 -18.61
CA VAL A 300 -19.02 -11.49 -19.38
C VAL A 300 -17.93 -10.90 -18.48
N TYR A 301 -18.28 -10.35 -17.31
CA TYR A 301 -17.35 -9.74 -16.36
C TYR A 301 -16.58 -10.79 -15.57
N LEU A 302 -17.24 -11.90 -15.19
CA LEU A 302 -16.56 -13.04 -14.58
C LEU A 302 -15.49 -13.61 -15.53
N THR A 303 -15.82 -13.73 -16.82
CA THR A 303 -14.88 -14.19 -17.85
C THR A 303 -13.66 -13.26 -17.96
N ARG A 304 -13.85 -11.93 -17.85
CA ARG A 304 -12.74 -10.96 -17.85
C ARG A 304 -11.85 -11.11 -16.62
N LEU A 305 -12.44 -11.26 -15.42
CA LEU A 305 -11.70 -11.49 -14.18
C LEU A 305 -10.87 -12.78 -14.27
N LEU A 306 -11.47 -13.88 -14.76
CA LEU A 306 -10.80 -15.16 -14.94
C LEU A 306 -9.66 -15.09 -15.97
N ALA A 307 -9.86 -14.37 -17.08
CA ALA A 307 -8.82 -14.19 -18.09
C ALA A 307 -7.64 -13.36 -17.56
N ALA A 308 -7.91 -12.28 -16.82
CA ALA A 308 -6.88 -11.48 -16.17
C ALA A 308 -6.11 -12.30 -15.14
N LYS A 309 -6.82 -13.06 -14.28
CA LYS A 309 -6.23 -13.98 -13.31
C LYS A 309 -5.37 -15.04 -13.97
N GLY A 310 -5.86 -15.68 -15.04
CA GLY A 310 -5.11 -16.68 -15.79
C GLY A 310 -3.79 -16.15 -16.36
N THR A 311 -3.75 -14.88 -16.78
CA THR A 311 -2.54 -14.26 -17.32
C THR A 311 -1.47 -14.02 -16.25
N ILE A 312 -1.88 -13.65 -15.03
CA ILE A 312 -0.96 -13.34 -13.92
C ILE A 312 -0.68 -14.54 -13.01
N GLN A 313 -1.40 -15.65 -13.17
CA GLN A 313 -1.39 -16.81 -12.28
C GLN A 313 0.03 -17.33 -11.99
N LYS A 314 0.85 -17.50 -13.03
CA LYS A 314 2.22 -17.99 -12.87
C LYS A 314 3.04 -17.09 -11.94
N PHE A 315 2.90 -15.77 -12.03
CA PHE A 315 3.62 -14.84 -11.15
C PHE A 315 3.15 -14.92 -9.70
N VAL A 316 1.86 -15.20 -9.47
CA VAL A 316 1.33 -15.45 -8.11
C VAL A 316 1.91 -16.75 -7.56
N ASP A 317 1.91 -17.81 -8.35
CA ASP A 317 2.44 -19.12 -7.95
C ASP A 317 3.94 -19.06 -7.68
N ASP A 318 4.72 -18.45 -8.58
CA ASP A 318 6.17 -18.27 -8.45
C ASP A 318 6.49 -17.45 -7.19
N PHE A 319 5.75 -16.36 -6.92
CA PHE A 319 5.95 -15.55 -5.72
C PHE A 319 5.59 -16.32 -4.44
N PHE A 320 4.45 -17.01 -4.38
CA PHE A 320 4.08 -17.82 -3.22
C PHE A 320 5.05 -18.97 -2.99
N ALA A 321 5.55 -19.61 -4.05
CA ALA A 321 6.59 -20.62 -3.95
C ALA A 321 7.89 -20.04 -3.39
N THR A 322 8.27 -18.84 -3.81
CA THR A 322 9.48 -18.15 -3.33
C THR A 322 9.41 -17.91 -1.80
N ILE A 323 8.28 -17.39 -1.30
CA ILE A 323 8.16 -17.01 0.13
C ILE A 323 7.75 -18.16 1.06
N LEU A 324 7.26 -19.28 0.52
CA LEU A 324 6.85 -20.48 1.27
C LEU A 324 7.82 -21.67 1.07
N THR A 325 9.05 -21.41 0.64
CA THR A 325 10.09 -22.44 0.51
C THR A 325 11.25 -22.11 1.43
N VAL A 326 11.65 -23.08 2.25
CA VAL A 326 12.88 -22.97 3.06
C VAL A 326 14.09 -23.05 2.13
N ASN A 327 15.01 -22.11 2.28
CA ASN A 327 16.25 -22.01 1.51
C ASN A 327 17.36 -21.44 2.42
N GLU A 328 18.58 -21.40 1.91
CA GLU A 328 19.77 -20.95 2.67
C GLU A 328 19.75 -19.45 2.99
N GLU A 329 19.01 -18.65 2.22
CA GLU A 329 18.87 -17.20 2.46
C GLU A 329 17.86 -16.89 3.57
N LEU A 330 17.08 -17.89 4.03
CA LEU A 330 16.05 -17.67 5.05
C LEU A 330 16.69 -17.23 6.39
N PRO A 331 16.34 -16.04 6.93
CA PRO A 331 17.03 -15.52 8.10
C PRO A 331 16.85 -16.41 9.35
N PRO A 332 17.90 -16.54 10.20
CA PRO A 332 17.83 -17.37 11.41
C PRO A 332 16.72 -16.91 12.36
N ALA A 333 16.34 -15.62 12.32
CA ALA A 333 15.24 -15.06 13.09
C ALA A 333 13.88 -15.76 12.85
N VAL A 334 13.62 -16.28 11.64
CA VAL A 334 12.38 -17.01 11.32
C VAL A 334 12.34 -18.33 12.08
N LYS A 335 13.44 -19.09 12.01
CA LYS A 335 13.58 -20.36 12.73
C LYS A 335 13.52 -20.13 14.24
N TRP A 336 14.29 -19.17 14.75
CA TRP A 336 14.29 -18.80 16.17
C TRP A 336 12.88 -18.45 16.69
N LEU A 337 12.13 -17.62 15.95
CA LEU A 337 10.78 -17.23 16.34
C LEU A 337 9.82 -18.43 16.36
N PHE A 338 9.89 -19.30 15.35
CA PHE A 338 9.00 -20.46 15.26
C PHE A 338 9.33 -21.50 16.34
N ASP A 339 10.62 -21.73 16.63
CA ASP A 339 11.04 -22.59 17.73
C ASP A 339 10.61 -22.03 19.09
N LEU A 340 10.69 -20.71 19.29
CA LEU A 340 10.19 -20.05 20.50
C LEU A 340 8.70 -20.30 20.71
N LEU A 341 7.90 -20.20 19.64
CA LEU A 341 6.46 -20.46 19.69
C LEU A 341 6.14 -21.94 19.94
N ASP A 342 6.87 -22.86 19.29
CA ASP A 342 6.72 -24.31 19.47
C ASP A 342 7.10 -24.73 20.90
N GLU A 343 8.19 -24.18 21.43
CA GLU A 343 8.65 -24.38 22.80
C GLU A 343 7.62 -23.87 23.82
N ALA A 344 7.13 -22.65 23.62
CA ALA A 344 6.14 -22.06 24.51
C ALA A 344 4.83 -22.87 24.50
N ALA A 345 4.36 -23.30 23.33
CA ALA A 345 3.21 -24.20 23.22
C ALA A 345 3.41 -25.50 24.01
N ARG A 346 4.59 -26.11 23.92
CA ARG A 346 4.92 -27.34 24.67
C ARG A 346 4.96 -27.13 26.17
N ARG A 347 5.52 -26.01 26.65
CA ARG A 347 5.57 -25.66 28.08
C ARG A 347 4.19 -25.45 28.70
N HIS A 348 3.21 -25.04 27.91
CA HIS A 348 1.82 -24.86 28.34
C HIS A 348 0.91 -26.04 27.95
N ASP A 349 1.48 -27.19 27.58
CA ASP A 349 0.72 -28.40 27.20
C ASP A 349 -0.30 -28.18 26.06
N ILE A 350 0.04 -27.31 25.10
CA ILE A 350 -0.77 -27.06 23.91
C ILE A 350 -0.42 -28.09 22.84
N TYR A 351 -1.23 -29.14 22.76
CA TYR A 351 -1.10 -30.21 21.76
C TYR A 351 -1.87 -29.94 20.46
N ASP A 352 -2.78 -28.95 20.45
CA ASP A 352 -3.52 -28.57 19.26
C ASP A 352 -2.62 -27.82 18.27
N THR A 353 -2.32 -28.48 17.15
CA THR A 353 -1.46 -27.96 16.10
C THR A 353 -2.05 -26.73 15.39
N ASP A 354 -3.37 -26.55 15.42
CA ASP A 354 -4.03 -25.42 14.77
C ASP A 354 -3.77 -24.11 15.54
N ILE A 355 -3.62 -24.17 16.86
CA ILE A 355 -3.24 -23.01 17.69
C ILE A 355 -1.84 -22.55 17.31
N VAL A 356 -0.87 -23.47 17.27
CA VAL A 356 0.53 -23.16 16.94
C VAL A 356 0.65 -22.70 15.48
N HIS A 357 -0.09 -23.32 14.57
CA HIS A 357 -0.21 -22.85 13.19
C HIS A 357 -0.73 -21.40 13.14
N ALA A 358 -1.77 -21.07 13.91
CA ALA A 358 -2.30 -19.71 13.96
C ALA A 358 -1.26 -18.72 14.50
N TRP A 359 -0.49 -19.08 15.54
CA TRP A 359 0.59 -18.23 16.08
C TRP A 359 1.65 -17.95 15.03
N LYS A 360 2.13 -18.98 14.32
CA LYS A 360 3.11 -18.84 13.23
C LYS A 360 2.58 -17.95 12.11
N SER A 361 1.36 -18.22 11.61
CA SER A 361 0.69 -17.40 10.59
C SER A 361 0.55 -15.93 11.03
N ASN A 362 0.10 -15.71 12.26
CA ASN A 362 -0.10 -14.37 12.83
C ASN A 362 1.22 -13.64 13.12
N SER A 363 2.33 -14.34 13.33
CA SER A 363 3.62 -13.74 13.66
C SER A 363 4.39 -13.23 12.44
N LEU A 364 4.32 -13.95 11.31
CA LEU A 364 5.12 -13.66 10.11
C LEU A 364 4.27 -13.51 8.84
N PRO A 365 3.64 -14.56 8.25
CA PRO A 365 2.91 -14.41 6.99
C PRO A 365 1.86 -13.30 6.96
N LEU A 366 1.01 -13.23 7.99
CA LEU A 366 -0.11 -12.28 8.04
C LEU A 366 0.32 -10.85 8.39
N ARG A 367 1.49 -10.67 9.03
CA ARG A 367 1.99 -9.35 9.44
C ARG A 367 3.01 -8.76 8.49
N PHE A 368 3.94 -9.58 8.04
CA PHE A 368 5.04 -9.18 7.16
C PHE A 368 4.63 -9.35 5.70
N TRP A 369 4.37 -10.58 5.24
CA TRP A 369 4.17 -10.86 3.81
C TRP A 369 2.90 -10.21 3.25
N VAL A 370 1.77 -10.29 3.96
CA VAL A 370 0.54 -9.59 3.54
C VAL A 370 0.76 -8.08 3.37
N ASN A 371 1.57 -7.48 4.24
CA ASN A 371 1.84 -6.05 4.19
C ASN A 371 2.67 -5.69 2.93
N PHE A 372 3.72 -6.45 2.63
CA PHE A 372 4.55 -6.21 1.44
C PHE A 372 3.90 -6.60 0.12
N ILE A 373 2.98 -7.58 0.11
CA ILE A 373 2.15 -7.86 -1.08
C ILE A 373 1.25 -6.66 -1.40
N LYS A 374 0.62 -6.07 -0.38
CA LYS A 374 -0.25 -4.90 -0.55
C LYS A 374 0.53 -3.61 -0.84
N ASN A 375 1.73 -3.49 -0.28
CA ASN A 375 2.54 -2.29 -0.32
C ASN A 375 3.93 -2.57 -0.92
N PRO A 376 4.02 -2.94 -2.20
CA PRO A 376 5.31 -3.14 -2.87
C PRO A 376 6.14 -1.84 -2.93
N ASP A 377 5.47 -0.69 -2.85
CA ASP A 377 6.05 0.65 -2.74
C ASP A 377 6.85 0.89 -1.45
N PHE A 378 6.76 0.01 -0.45
CA PHE A 378 7.66 0.04 0.71
C PHE A 378 9.06 -0.46 0.41
N ILE A 379 9.26 -1.18 -0.71
CA ILE A 379 10.54 -1.76 -1.11
C ILE A 379 11.02 -1.15 -2.42
N PHE A 380 10.09 -0.93 -3.35
CA PHE A 380 10.41 -0.46 -4.70
C PHE A 380 9.97 0.98 -4.90
N ASP A 381 10.81 1.76 -5.58
CA ASP A 381 10.44 3.07 -6.09
C ASP A 381 9.58 2.92 -7.35
N VAL A 382 8.28 2.68 -7.13
CA VAL A 382 7.27 2.43 -8.17
C VAL A 382 6.01 3.23 -7.91
N ASN A 383 5.29 3.55 -8.99
CA ASN A 383 3.94 4.10 -8.89
C ASN A 383 2.89 3.00 -8.80
N LYS A 384 2.22 2.90 -7.65
CA LYS A 384 1.11 1.97 -7.43
C LYS A 384 -0.22 2.67 -7.71
N THR A 385 -0.87 2.32 -8.84
CA THR A 385 -2.20 2.85 -9.18
C THR A 385 -3.31 2.19 -8.35
N VAL A 386 -4.45 2.86 -8.23
CA VAL A 386 -5.61 2.38 -7.45
C VAL A 386 -6.08 0.98 -7.89
N THR A 387 -6.11 0.71 -9.19
CA THR A 387 -6.52 -0.59 -9.73
C THR A 387 -5.51 -1.69 -9.41
N VAL A 388 -4.21 -1.37 -9.45
CA VAL A 388 -3.13 -2.29 -9.07
C VAL A 388 -3.22 -2.60 -7.58
N ASP A 389 -3.43 -1.59 -6.73
CA ASP A 389 -3.61 -1.75 -5.28
C ASP A 389 -4.80 -2.67 -4.94
N ALA A 390 -5.94 -2.49 -5.62
CA ALA A 390 -7.10 -3.37 -5.46
C ALA A 390 -6.79 -4.82 -5.87
N SER A 391 -6.01 -5.00 -6.94
CA SER A 391 -5.61 -6.33 -7.44
C SER A 391 -4.62 -7.03 -6.49
N LEU A 392 -3.62 -6.30 -5.98
CA LEU A 392 -2.69 -6.79 -4.95
C LEU A 392 -3.41 -7.14 -3.65
N SER A 393 -4.41 -6.35 -3.25
CA SER A 393 -5.26 -6.64 -2.09
C SER A 393 -6.05 -7.95 -2.26
N GLY A 394 -6.52 -8.26 -3.48
CA GLY A 394 -7.13 -9.55 -3.82
C GLY A 394 -6.16 -10.73 -3.64
N ILE A 395 -4.93 -10.59 -4.12
CA ILE A 395 -3.88 -11.62 -3.99
C ILE A 395 -3.45 -11.79 -2.52
N ALA A 396 -3.29 -10.68 -1.79
CA ALA A 396 -3.00 -10.70 -0.37
C ALA A 396 -4.10 -11.43 0.42
N GLN A 397 -5.38 -11.24 0.05
CA GLN A 397 -6.48 -12.00 0.64
C GLN A 397 -6.39 -13.50 0.35
N ALA A 398 -6.02 -13.90 -0.87
CA ALA A 398 -5.77 -15.31 -1.18
C ALA A 398 -4.64 -15.90 -0.33
N PHE A 399 -3.55 -15.15 -0.13
CA PHE A 399 -2.45 -15.55 0.77
C PHE A 399 -2.92 -15.69 2.23
N MET A 400 -3.75 -14.76 2.72
CA MET A 400 -4.36 -14.84 4.04
C MET A 400 -5.24 -16.08 4.19
N ASP A 401 -6.08 -16.38 3.20
CA ASP A 401 -6.97 -17.55 3.20
C ASP A 401 -6.17 -18.88 3.12
N ALA A 402 -4.97 -18.86 2.52
CA ALA A 402 -4.03 -19.97 2.50
C ALA A 402 -3.35 -20.21 3.86
N CYS A 403 -3.18 -19.17 4.68
CA CYS A 403 -2.66 -19.25 6.04
C CYS A 403 -3.69 -19.67 7.08
N SER A 404 -4.97 -19.78 6.70
CA SER A 404 -6.05 -20.21 7.59
C SER A 404 -6.22 -21.73 7.60
N VAL A 405 -6.44 -22.29 8.79
CA VAL A 405 -6.83 -23.70 8.98
C VAL A 405 -8.30 -23.93 8.65
N THR A 406 -9.16 -22.90 8.74
CA THR A 406 -10.61 -23.03 8.51
C THR A 406 -10.96 -22.98 7.02
N GLU A 407 -11.65 -24.00 6.53
CA GLU A 407 -12.29 -23.96 5.21
C GLU A 407 -13.55 -23.10 5.25
N HIS A 408 -13.61 -22.11 4.36
CA HIS A 408 -14.80 -21.30 4.19
C HIS A 408 -15.67 -21.92 3.10
N ARG A 409 -16.95 -22.15 3.41
CA ARG A 409 -17.93 -22.55 2.39
C ARG A 409 -18.20 -21.35 1.50
N LEU A 410 -17.75 -21.44 0.26
CA LEU A 410 -17.99 -20.41 -0.73
C LEU A 410 -19.36 -20.61 -1.37
N GLY A 411 -20.10 -19.51 -1.49
CA GLY A 411 -21.43 -19.45 -2.08
C GLY A 411 -21.56 -18.24 -2.99
N LYS A 412 -22.77 -18.00 -3.50
CA LYS A 412 -23.05 -16.89 -4.41
C LYS A 412 -22.78 -15.50 -3.79
N ASP A 413 -22.89 -15.40 -2.47
CA ASP A 413 -22.67 -14.15 -1.72
C ASP A 413 -21.23 -13.99 -1.23
N SER A 414 -20.33 -14.92 -1.59
CA SER A 414 -18.93 -14.80 -1.24
C SER A 414 -18.25 -13.69 -2.06
N PRO A 415 -17.33 -12.92 -1.45
CA PRO A 415 -16.58 -11.89 -2.16
C PRO A 415 -15.88 -12.43 -3.42
N SER A 416 -15.90 -11.67 -4.51
CA SER A 416 -15.40 -12.12 -5.81
C SER A 416 -13.92 -12.48 -5.81
N ASN A 417 -13.09 -11.78 -5.05
CA ASN A 417 -11.68 -12.14 -4.87
C ASN A 417 -11.52 -13.54 -4.23
N LYS A 418 -12.40 -13.93 -3.29
CA LYS A 418 -12.38 -15.28 -2.70
C LYS A 418 -12.81 -16.34 -3.70
N LEU A 419 -13.84 -16.05 -4.49
CA LEU A 419 -14.29 -16.96 -5.56
C LEU A 419 -13.22 -17.13 -6.65
N LEU A 420 -12.49 -16.05 -6.97
CA LEU A 420 -11.49 -16.01 -8.03
C LEU A 420 -10.30 -16.95 -7.76
N PHE A 421 -9.85 -17.05 -6.50
CA PHE A 421 -8.73 -17.91 -6.08
C PHE A 421 -9.15 -19.21 -5.40
N ALA A 422 -10.45 -19.49 -5.29
CA ALA A 422 -11.02 -20.60 -4.53
C ALA A 422 -10.38 -21.97 -4.82
N LYS A 423 -10.10 -22.25 -6.09
CA LYS A 423 -9.53 -23.52 -6.55
C LYS A 423 -8.04 -23.67 -6.21
N ASP A 424 -7.34 -22.56 -6.01
CA ASP A 424 -5.89 -22.53 -5.75
C ASP A 424 -5.57 -22.60 -4.25
N ILE A 425 -6.49 -22.11 -3.39
CA ILE A 425 -6.32 -22.07 -1.92
C ILE A 425 -5.91 -23.43 -1.32
N PRO A 426 -6.49 -24.59 -1.68
CA PRO A 426 -6.06 -25.87 -1.12
C PRO A 426 -4.59 -26.19 -1.35
N GLN A 427 -4.06 -25.86 -2.54
CA GLN A 427 -2.66 -26.06 -2.87
C GLN A 427 -1.76 -25.09 -2.08
N TYR A 428 -2.16 -23.81 -1.98
CA TYR A 428 -1.41 -22.85 -1.16
C TYR A 428 -1.40 -23.20 0.32
N ARG A 429 -2.49 -23.75 0.87
CA ARG A 429 -2.53 -24.30 2.24
C ARG A 429 -1.54 -25.42 2.44
N LYS A 430 -1.40 -26.31 1.44
CA LYS A 430 -0.39 -27.37 1.47
C LYS A 430 1.02 -26.80 1.51
N MET A 431 1.30 -25.74 0.73
CA MET A 431 2.58 -25.04 0.75
C MET A 431 2.86 -24.41 2.12
N VAL A 432 1.90 -23.71 2.73
CA VAL A 432 2.05 -23.12 4.08
C VAL A 432 2.35 -24.20 5.13
N LYS A 433 1.57 -25.30 5.14
CA LYS A 433 1.80 -26.41 6.07
C LYS A 433 3.17 -27.06 5.87
N GLN A 434 3.61 -27.18 4.61
CA GLN A 434 4.91 -27.74 4.28
C GLN A 434 6.04 -26.80 4.73
N PHE A 435 5.92 -25.50 4.47
CA PHE A 435 6.85 -24.47 4.94
C PHE A 435 7.06 -24.55 6.47
N TYR A 436 6.00 -24.59 7.26
CA TYR A 436 6.11 -24.68 8.72
C TYR A 436 6.79 -25.97 9.18
N ARG A 437 6.55 -27.09 8.49
CA ARG A 437 7.20 -28.37 8.77
C ARG A 437 8.68 -28.33 8.43
N ASP A 438 9.05 -27.71 7.32
CA ASP A 438 10.44 -27.64 6.88
C ASP A 438 11.25 -26.67 7.75
N VAL A 439 10.67 -25.55 8.18
CA VAL A 439 11.29 -24.69 9.21
C VAL A 439 11.48 -25.44 10.52
N ALA A 440 10.50 -26.23 10.96
CA ALA A 440 10.64 -27.03 12.18
C ALA A 440 11.78 -28.08 12.08
N ARG A 441 12.09 -28.57 10.87
CA ARG A 441 13.16 -29.54 10.61
C ARG A 441 14.55 -28.92 10.47
N LEU A 442 14.66 -27.60 10.30
CA LEU A 442 15.95 -26.94 10.32
C LEU A 442 16.65 -27.17 11.66
N PRO A 443 18.00 -27.19 11.68
CA PRO A 443 18.76 -27.21 12.92
C PRO A 443 18.30 -26.08 13.85
N GLN A 444 18.32 -26.35 15.15
CA GLN A 444 18.04 -25.33 16.16
C GLN A 444 19.12 -24.25 16.09
N ILE A 445 18.69 -22.98 16.07
CA ILE A 445 19.61 -21.85 16.11
C ILE A 445 20.13 -21.69 17.54
N SER A 446 21.45 -21.72 17.70
CA SER A 446 22.09 -21.46 18.98
C SER A 446 22.02 -19.98 19.36
N ASP A 447 22.10 -19.68 20.66
CA ASP A 447 22.14 -18.29 21.14
C ASP A 447 23.34 -17.54 20.54
N GLN A 448 24.48 -18.21 20.33
CA GLN A 448 25.67 -17.60 19.72
C GLN A 448 25.46 -17.25 18.23
N GLU A 449 24.84 -18.12 17.45
CA GLU A 449 24.51 -17.84 16.04
C GLU A 449 23.52 -16.68 15.93
N MET A 450 22.49 -16.69 16.77
CA MET A 450 21.50 -15.62 16.81
C MET A 450 22.14 -14.28 17.20
N SER A 451 22.96 -14.28 18.24
CA SER A 451 23.75 -13.12 18.72
C SER A 451 24.61 -12.57 17.58
N THR A 452 25.38 -13.43 16.91
CA THR A 452 26.24 -13.05 15.77
C THR A 452 25.44 -12.40 14.64
N ALA A 453 24.31 -12.99 14.25
CA ALA A 453 23.44 -12.42 13.21
C ALA A 453 22.89 -11.04 13.61
N MET A 454 22.48 -10.88 14.87
CA MET A 454 21.99 -9.59 15.38
C MET A 454 23.10 -8.54 15.47
N GLN A 455 24.32 -8.91 15.85
CA GLN A 455 25.49 -8.02 15.82
C GLN A 455 25.79 -7.52 14.41
N GLN A 456 25.75 -8.42 13.41
CA GLN A 456 25.94 -8.05 12.01
C GLN A 456 24.89 -7.03 11.56
N LEU A 457 23.61 -7.28 11.87
CA LEU A 457 22.54 -6.32 11.59
C LEU A 457 22.76 -4.97 12.30
N SER A 458 23.18 -4.98 13.57
CA SER A 458 23.47 -3.74 14.29
C SER A 458 24.62 -2.93 13.69
N ILE A 459 25.65 -3.59 13.16
CA ILE A 459 26.76 -2.93 12.46
C ILE A 459 26.27 -2.34 11.13
N GLN A 460 25.50 -3.11 10.35
CA GLN A 460 24.97 -2.66 9.06
C GLN A 460 24.03 -1.46 9.17
N GLN A 461 23.26 -1.39 10.26
CA GLN A 461 22.29 -0.31 10.50
C GLN A 461 22.87 0.83 11.35
N ASN A 462 24.17 0.79 11.67
CA ASN A 462 24.80 1.82 12.48
C ASN A 462 24.82 3.15 11.71
N ASP A 463 24.45 4.23 12.39
CA ASP A 463 24.39 5.60 11.84
C ASP A 463 23.34 5.85 10.73
N GLU A 464 22.52 4.85 10.37
CA GLU A 464 21.40 5.01 9.43
C GLU A 464 20.22 5.78 10.03
N PHE A 465 20.11 5.82 11.37
CA PHE A 465 18.98 6.43 12.08
C PHE A 465 19.44 7.42 13.16
N ASP A 466 18.73 8.55 13.27
CA ASP A 466 18.91 9.49 14.37
C ASP A 466 18.31 8.91 15.67
N THR A 467 19.17 8.25 16.44
CA THR A 467 18.82 7.65 17.74
C THR A 467 18.47 8.70 18.79
N VAL A 468 19.03 9.91 18.70
CA VAL A 468 18.78 11.00 19.64
C VAL A 468 17.37 11.55 19.43
N ALA A 469 16.96 11.79 18.18
CA ALA A 469 15.59 12.16 17.86
C ALA A 469 14.59 11.09 18.33
N ALA A 470 14.88 9.80 18.07
CA ALA A 470 14.03 8.71 18.53
C ALA A 470 13.93 8.62 20.07
N LEU A 471 15.02 8.89 20.79
CA LEU A 471 15.03 8.95 22.26
C LEU A 471 14.20 10.13 22.79
N LYS A 472 14.29 11.30 22.16
CA LYS A 472 13.46 12.47 22.52
C LYS A 472 11.97 12.15 22.37
N GLU A 473 11.57 11.56 21.25
CA GLU A 473 10.18 11.11 21.04
C GLU A 473 9.74 10.05 22.05
N LEU A 474 10.63 9.12 22.41
CA LEU A 474 10.33 8.13 23.44
C LEU A 474 10.17 8.76 24.83
N TYR A 475 10.99 9.77 25.14
CA TYR A 475 10.95 10.46 26.44
C TYR A 475 9.63 11.21 26.68
N ILE A 476 8.94 11.67 25.62
CA ILE A 476 7.60 12.25 25.75
C ILE A 476 6.63 11.31 26.49
N TYR A 477 6.71 10.00 26.22
CA TYR A 477 5.89 9.01 26.93
C TYR A 477 6.33 8.80 28.38
N VAL A 478 7.62 8.92 28.64
CA VAL A 478 8.18 8.85 30.00
C VAL A 478 7.66 10.00 30.84
N THR A 479 7.69 11.24 30.34
CA THR A 479 7.13 12.40 31.02
C THR A 479 5.62 12.26 31.20
N LYS A 480 4.90 11.85 30.16
CA LYS A 480 3.43 11.71 30.21
C LYS A 480 2.93 10.68 31.22
N TYR A 481 3.69 9.59 31.41
CA TYR A 481 3.32 8.49 32.29
C TYR A 481 4.30 8.33 33.46
N ASN A 482 4.92 9.43 33.90
CA ASN A 482 6.00 9.43 34.88
C ASN A 482 5.60 8.70 36.17
N ASP A 483 4.47 9.09 36.78
CA ASP A 483 3.98 8.48 38.02
C ASP A 483 3.79 6.96 37.88
N GLN A 484 3.20 6.50 36.78
CA GLN A 484 2.95 5.06 36.58
C GLN A 484 4.26 4.30 36.39
N ILE A 485 5.24 4.89 35.70
CA ILE A 485 6.55 4.29 35.46
C ILE A 485 7.36 4.24 36.75
N ILE A 486 7.45 5.34 37.51
CA ILE A 486 8.17 5.38 38.79
C ILE A 486 7.55 4.38 39.77
N ASN A 487 6.22 4.36 39.90
CA ASN A 487 5.54 3.36 40.74
C ASN A 487 5.83 1.92 40.29
N ALA A 488 5.92 1.65 38.99
CA ALA A 488 6.28 0.31 38.49
C ALA A 488 7.74 -0.06 38.82
N LEU A 489 8.67 0.88 38.70
CA LEU A 489 10.09 0.70 39.03
C LEU A 489 10.30 0.53 40.55
N GLU A 490 9.53 1.25 41.37
CA GLU A 490 9.47 1.10 42.81
C GLU A 490 8.85 -0.26 43.19
N ASN A 491 7.83 -0.76 42.50
CA ASN A 491 7.20 -2.02 42.90
C ASN A 491 8.01 -3.27 42.53
N ASP A 492 8.89 -3.20 41.53
CA ASP A 492 9.75 -4.31 41.13
C ASP A 492 11.03 -4.40 42.00
N ILE A 493 11.28 -5.59 42.55
CA ILE A 493 12.40 -5.85 43.48
C ILE A 493 13.76 -5.64 42.82
N ASN A 494 13.92 -6.03 41.55
CA ASN A 494 15.18 -5.89 40.83
C ASN A 494 15.43 -4.43 40.45
N CYS A 495 14.38 -3.72 40.01
CA CYS A 495 14.44 -2.28 39.71
C CYS A 495 14.83 -1.45 40.94
N LYS A 496 14.26 -1.76 42.11
CA LYS A 496 14.64 -1.17 43.40
C LYS A 496 16.10 -1.41 43.74
N LYS A 497 16.56 -2.67 43.65
CA LYS A 497 17.96 -3.04 43.94
C LYS A 497 18.96 -2.31 43.03
N MET A 498 18.57 -1.98 41.80
CA MET A 498 19.41 -1.26 40.82
C MET A 498 19.22 0.26 40.83
N HIS A 499 18.37 0.78 41.73
CA HIS A 499 18.00 2.18 41.85
C HIS A 499 17.53 2.80 40.52
N LEU A 500 16.72 2.07 39.75
CA LEU A 500 16.30 2.52 38.41
C LEU A 500 15.33 3.71 38.43
N GLY A 501 14.48 3.83 39.46
CA GLY A 501 13.60 5.00 39.65
C GLY A 501 14.40 6.29 39.80
N TYR A 502 15.36 6.30 40.74
CA TYR A 502 16.27 7.43 40.96
C TYR A 502 17.10 7.77 39.71
N LYS A 503 17.59 6.77 38.98
CA LYS A 503 18.30 7.01 37.71
C LYS A 503 17.43 7.68 36.66
N LEU A 504 16.14 7.36 36.62
CA LEU A 504 15.21 7.99 35.70
C LEU A 504 14.91 9.44 36.10
N GLU A 505 14.77 9.72 37.38
CA GLU A 505 14.63 11.09 37.91
C GLU A 505 15.86 11.94 37.57
N ASN A 506 17.07 11.40 37.71
CA ASN A 506 18.31 12.08 37.31
C ASN A 506 18.32 12.46 35.82
N VAL A 507 17.75 11.63 34.94
CA VAL A 507 17.58 11.97 33.53
C VAL A 507 16.62 13.15 33.36
N ALA A 508 15.53 13.20 34.13
CA ALA A 508 14.58 14.31 34.10
C ALA A 508 15.22 15.63 34.54
N PHE A 509 15.91 15.64 35.69
CA PHE A 509 16.62 16.82 36.19
C PHE A 509 17.66 17.34 35.17
N THR A 510 18.42 16.43 34.55
CA THR A 510 19.42 16.79 33.53
C THR A 510 18.78 17.43 32.29
N LEU A 511 17.60 16.95 31.87
CA LEU A 511 16.90 17.47 30.69
C LEU A 511 16.15 18.78 30.97
N GLU A 512 15.74 19.01 32.22
CA GLU A 512 15.03 20.22 32.67
C GLU A 512 15.99 21.36 33.09
N GLY A 513 17.30 21.07 33.15
CA GLY A 513 18.33 22.05 33.50
C GLY A 513 18.42 22.34 34.99
N GLU A 514 17.85 21.49 35.84
CA GLU A 514 17.96 21.57 37.29
C GLU A 514 19.27 20.91 37.77
N GLU A 515 19.92 21.50 38.78
CA GLU A 515 21.16 20.95 39.34
C GLU A 515 20.90 19.54 39.91
N THR A 516 21.38 18.51 39.22
CA THR A 516 21.43 17.16 39.76
C THR A 516 22.35 17.16 40.98
N SER A 517 21.87 16.71 42.14
CA SER A 517 22.62 16.60 43.41
C SER A 517 23.76 15.55 43.41
N ALA A 518 24.32 15.27 42.24
CA ALA A 518 25.43 14.37 42.02
C ALA A 518 26.48 15.03 41.10
N CYS A 519 27.01 16.17 41.54
CA CYS A 519 28.35 16.65 41.20
C CYS A 519 29.03 17.14 42.47
#